data_AF-A0A4Y2D6A9-F1
#
_entry.id   AF-A0A4Y2D6A9-F1
#
_cell.length_a   1.000
_cell.length_b   1.000
_cell.length_c   1.000
_cell.angle_alpha   90.00
_cell.angle_beta   90.00
_cell.angle_gamma   90.00
#
_symmetry.space_group_name_H-M   'P 1'
#
loop_
_entity.id
_entity.type
_entity.pdbx_description
1 polymer ?
#
loop_
_entity_poly.entity_id
_entity_poly.type
_entity_poly.pdbx_seq_one_letter_code
_entity_poly.pdbx_strand_id
1 'polypeptide(L)'
;MISATDRKEQLQVSVLNAVFYIDQSWNTVSQKAIANCFRHAGFHNSPESEELLEDANEYLPLTELSEKLRNRGYAIPDEKSYAKIDVESSRC
;
A
#
# COMPACT_ATOMS: atom_id res chain seq x y z
N MET A 1 3.46 8.34 11.11
CA MET A 1 3.92 8.96 9.85
C MET A 1 2.75 9.48 9.04
N ILE A 2 1.83 8.60 8.59
CA ILE A 2 0.59 9.01 7.87
C ILE A 2 -0.28 9.98 8.69
N SER A 3 -0.44 9.74 10.01
CA SER A 3 -1.22 10.64 10.88
C SER A 3 -0.61 12.05 11.04
N ALA A 4 0.71 12.18 10.89
CA ALA A 4 1.37 13.48 10.94
C ALA A 4 1.15 14.25 9.63
N THR A 5 1.16 13.53 8.49
CA THR A 5 0.81 14.08 7.18
C THR A 5 -0.64 14.58 7.13
N ASP A 6 -1.60 13.78 7.65
CA ASP A 6 -3.01 14.18 7.74
C ASP A 6 -3.22 15.42 8.63
N ARG A 7 -2.43 15.55 9.70
CA ARG A 7 -2.45 16.69 10.61
C ARG A 7 -1.62 17.89 10.15
N LYS A 8 -0.97 17.83 8.98
CA LYS A 8 -0.03 18.84 8.47
C LYS A 8 1.11 19.17 9.45
N GLU A 9 1.50 18.20 10.26
CA GLU A 9 2.63 18.34 11.19
C GLU A 9 3.94 18.11 10.43
N GLN A 10 4.95 18.96 10.67
CA GLN A 10 6.30 18.69 10.17
C GLN A 10 6.90 17.53 10.97
N LEU A 11 6.97 16.36 10.35
CA LEU A 11 7.68 15.21 10.92
C LEU A 11 9.18 15.39 10.69
N GLN A 12 9.89 15.84 11.71
CA GLN A 12 11.35 15.88 11.71
C GLN A 12 11.89 14.48 12.07
N VAL A 13 12.56 13.83 11.12
CA VAL A 13 13.19 12.53 11.31
C VAL A 13 14.68 12.66 11.03
N SER A 14 15.52 12.25 11.99
CA SER A 14 16.97 12.21 11.77
C SER A 14 17.32 11.15 10.72
N VAL A 15 18.45 11.32 10.02
CA VAL A 15 18.93 10.34 9.04
C VAL A 15 19.07 8.94 9.68
N LEU A 16 19.58 8.88 10.91
CA LEU A 16 19.74 7.62 11.64
C LEU A 16 18.39 6.93 11.93
N ASN A 17 17.40 7.71 12.37
CA ASN A 17 16.06 7.17 12.63
C ASN A 17 15.37 6.73 11.33
N ALA A 18 15.58 7.44 10.22
CA ALA A 18 15.06 7.05 8.92
C ALA A 18 15.61 5.69 8.47
N VAL A 19 16.92 5.48 8.62
CA VAL A 19 17.55 4.18 8.31
C VAL A 19 16.97 3.06 9.17
N PHE A 20 16.81 3.31 10.47
CA PHE A 20 16.22 2.32 11.38
C PHE A 20 14.76 1.97 11.00
N TYR A 21 13.94 2.98 10.65
CA TYR A 21 12.57 2.73 10.23
C TYR A 21 12.49 1.94 8.93
N ILE A 22 13.41 2.17 7.99
CA ILE A 22 13.47 1.41 6.73
C ILE A 22 13.80 -0.06 7.01
N ASP A 23 14.84 -0.31 7.81
CA ASP A 23 15.24 -1.67 8.20
C ASP A 23 14.09 -2.41 8.92
N GLN A 24 13.49 -1.78 9.92
CA GLN A 24 12.38 -2.36 10.66
C GLN A 24 11.17 -2.62 9.75
N SER A 25 10.83 -1.67 8.88
CA SER A 25 9.70 -1.82 7.95
C SER A 25 9.95 -2.99 7.00
N TRP A 26 11.15 -3.05 6.42
CA TRP A 26 11.53 -4.11 5.49
C TRP A 26 11.47 -5.50 6.13
N ASN A 27 11.99 -5.63 7.35
CA ASN A 27 11.97 -6.88 8.11
C ASN A 27 10.54 -7.31 8.55
N THR A 28 9.57 -6.39 8.49
CA THR A 28 8.16 -6.68 8.82
C THR A 28 7.33 -7.08 7.58
N VAL A 29 7.84 -6.86 6.36
CA VAL A 29 7.13 -7.21 5.14
C VAL A 29 7.24 -8.71 4.86
N SER A 30 6.11 -9.41 4.78
CA SER A 30 6.06 -10.82 4.41
C SER A 30 6.18 -11.03 2.90
N GLN A 31 6.67 -12.20 2.47
CA GLN A 31 6.68 -12.57 1.05
C GLN A 31 5.29 -12.51 0.40
N LYS A 32 4.24 -12.85 1.17
CA LYS A 32 2.84 -12.75 0.74
C LYS A 32 2.44 -11.29 0.44
N ALA A 33 2.84 -10.35 1.30
CA ALA A 33 2.59 -8.92 1.08
C ALA A 33 3.32 -8.42 -0.17
N ILE A 34 4.57 -8.84 -0.39
CA ILE A 34 5.34 -8.51 -1.60
C ILE A 34 4.61 -9.04 -2.84
N ALA A 35 4.25 -10.33 -2.86
CA ALA A 35 3.54 -10.95 -3.97
C ALA A 35 2.21 -10.24 -4.29
N ASN A 36 1.45 -9.89 -3.24
CA ASN A 36 0.22 -9.12 -3.38
C ASN A 36 0.46 -7.73 -4.00
N CYS A 37 1.52 -7.01 -3.60
CA CYS A 37 1.88 -5.72 -4.21
C CYS A 37 2.21 -5.84 -5.69
N PHE A 38 3.02 -6.84 -6.08
CA PHE A 38 3.34 -7.11 -7.49
C PHE A 38 2.08 -7.40 -8.30
N ARG A 39 1.19 -8.25 -7.77
CA ARG A 39 -0.09 -8.59 -8.38
C ARG A 39 -0.98 -7.35 -8.61
N HIS A 40 -1.11 -6.48 -7.61
CA HIS A 40 -1.88 -5.23 -7.73
C HIS A 40 -1.28 -4.23 -8.71
N ALA A 41 0.05 -4.22 -8.87
CA ALA A 41 0.75 -3.42 -9.87
C ALA A 41 0.66 -4.02 -11.29
N GLY A 42 -0.05 -5.13 -11.48
CA GLY A 42 -0.21 -5.79 -12.78
C GLY A 42 0.96 -6.71 -13.16
N PHE A 43 1.89 -6.98 -12.25
CA PHE A 43 2.92 -8.01 -12.43
C PHE A 43 2.36 -9.35 -11.97
N HIS A 44 1.75 -10.07 -12.91
CA HIS A 44 1.38 -11.48 -12.75
C HIS A 44 2.53 -12.34 -13.27
N ASN A 45 3.00 -13.27 -12.45
CA ASN A 45 3.90 -14.31 -12.92
C ASN A 45 3.14 -15.27 -13.85
N SER A 46 3.90 -15.98 -14.68
CA SER A 46 3.42 -17.14 -15.44
C SER A 46 2.63 -18.10 -14.53
N PRO A 47 1.56 -18.77 -15.03
CA PRO A 47 0.57 -19.55 -14.24
C PRO A 47 1.12 -20.66 -13.32
N GLU A 48 2.43 -20.91 -13.33
CA GLU A 48 3.11 -21.90 -12.49
C GLU A 48 3.28 -21.43 -11.02
N SER A 49 3.12 -20.14 -10.71
CA SER A 49 3.25 -19.62 -9.33
C SER A 49 1.95 -19.52 -8.55
N GLU A 50 0.83 -19.94 -9.14
CA GLU A 50 -0.52 -19.75 -8.59
C GLU A 50 -0.91 -20.86 -7.57
N GLU A 51 -0.17 -21.98 -7.55
CA GLU A 51 -0.44 -23.13 -6.69
C GLU A 51 -0.12 -22.92 -5.19
N LEU A 52 0.53 -21.82 -4.79
CA LEU A 52 0.89 -21.56 -3.38
C LEU A 52 -0.06 -20.61 -2.64
N LEU A 53 -1.12 -20.12 -3.29
CA LEU A 53 -2.03 -19.13 -2.71
C LEU A 53 -3.41 -19.74 -2.42
N GLU A 54 -3.45 -20.82 -1.64
CA GLU A 54 -4.67 -21.31 -0.99
C GLU A 54 -5.05 -20.42 0.20
N ASP A 55 -5.31 -19.13 -0.04
CA ASP A 55 -6.21 -18.37 0.82
C ASP A 55 -6.92 -17.30 -0.01
N ALA A 56 -7.95 -17.75 -0.73
CA ALA A 56 -8.85 -16.91 -1.53
C ALA A 56 -9.51 -15.78 -0.71
N ASN A 57 -9.39 -15.80 0.61
CA ASN A 57 -9.94 -14.79 1.51
C ASN A 57 -9.11 -13.49 1.57
N GLU A 58 -7.89 -13.47 1.01
CA GLU A 58 -7.05 -12.28 0.96
C GLU A 58 -7.10 -11.51 -0.36
N TYR A 59 -7.78 -12.07 -1.37
CA TYR A 59 -8.09 -11.37 -2.62
C TYR A 59 -9.33 -10.50 -2.42
N LEU A 60 -9.29 -9.60 -1.46
CA LEU A 60 -10.39 -8.64 -1.30
C LEU A 60 -10.20 -7.52 -2.34
N PRO A 61 -11.15 -7.34 -3.28
CA PRO A 61 -11.10 -6.21 -4.19
C PRO A 61 -10.96 -4.90 -3.41
N LEU A 62 -10.22 -3.93 -3.96
CA LEU A 62 -9.98 -2.64 -3.31
C LEU A 62 -11.30 -1.98 -2.88
N THR A 63 -12.34 -2.15 -3.71
CA THR A 63 -13.71 -1.76 -3.41
C THR A 63 -14.21 -2.40 -2.11
N GLU A 64 -14.17 -3.72 -1.99
CA GLU A 64 -14.63 -4.46 -0.80
C GLU A 64 -13.82 -4.11 0.46
N LEU A 65 -12.51 -3.88 0.32
CA LEU A 65 -11.65 -3.43 1.42
C LEU A 65 -12.01 -2.02 1.88
N SER A 66 -12.29 -1.11 0.93
CA SER A 66 -12.75 0.25 1.23
C SER A 66 -14.09 0.24 1.97
N GLU A 67 -14.99 -0.67 1.62
CA GLU A 67 -16.28 -0.81 2.32
C GLU A 67 -16.09 -1.32 3.75
N LYS A 68 -15.25 -2.35 3.94
CA LYS A 68 -14.96 -2.89 5.29
C LYS A 68 -14.35 -1.83 6.22
N LEU A 69 -13.47 -0.98 5.70
CA LEU A 69 -12.85 0.09 6.48
C LEU A 69 -13.85 1.22 6.78
N ARG A 70 -14.72 1.59 5.84
CA ARG A 70 -15.82 2.54 6.08
C ARG A 70 -16.79 2.03 7.15
N ASN A 71 -17.13 0.75 7.11
CA ASN A 71 -17.98 0.09 8.10
C ASN A 71 -17.33 0.04 9.49
N ARG A 72 -16.00 0.14 9.58
CA ARG A 72 -15.24 0.27 10.83
C ARG A 72 -15.06 1.72 11.29
N GLY A 73 -15.65 2.69 10.59
CA GLY A 73 -15.62 4.10 10.96
C GLY A 73 -14.39 4.88 10.46
N TYR A 74 -13.59 4.30 9.57
CA TYR A 74 -12.48 5.02 8.96
C TYR A 74 -12.97 5.93 7.82
N ALA A 75 -12.51 7.19 7.81
CA ALA A 75 -12.75 8.10 6.71
C ALA A 75 -11.82 7.73 5.54
N ILE A 76 -12.37 7.16 4.47
CA ILE A 76 -11.62 6.80 3.27
C ILE A 76 -11.94 7.84 2.19
N PRO A 77 -10.95 8.57 1.66
CA PRO A 77 -11.13 9.47 0.53
C PRO A 77 -11.63 8.73 -0.71
N ASP A 78 -12.42 9.41 -1.55
CA ASP A 78 -12.93 8.87 -2.82
C ASP A 78 -11.77 8.39 -3.72
N GLU A 79 -11.98 7.27 -4.42
CA GLU A 79 -11.00 6.60 -5.27
C GLU A 79 -10.42 7.56 -6.34
N LYS A 80 -11.23 8.52 -6.81
CA LYS A 80 -10.85 9.57 -7.76
C LYS A 80 -9.80 10.56 -7.22
N SER A 81 -9.52 10.57 -5.92
CA SER A 81 -8.48 11.42 -5.34
C SER A 81 -7.07 10.92 -5.64
N TYR A 82 -6.89 9.62 -5.84
CA TYR A 82 -5.58 9.01 -6.10
C TYR A 82 -5.20 9.00 -7.59
N ALA A 83 -6.17 9.16 -8.49
CA ALA A 83 -5.95 9.17 -9.94
C ALA A 83 -5.25 10.44 -10.48
N LYS A 84 -5.02 11.46 -9.65
CA LYS A 84 -4.46 12.76 -10.09
C LYS A 84 -2.94 12.89 -9.95
N ILE A 85 -2.25 11.87 -9.46
CA ILE A 85 -0.82 11.98 -9.10
C ILE A 85 0.10 11.82 -10.32
N ASP A 86 -0.42 11.38 -11.48
CA ASP A 86 0.41 10.94 -12.62
C ASP A 86 0.57 11.95 -13.78
N VAL A 87 0.24 13.25 -13.59
CA VAL A 87 0.24 14.22 -14.70
C VAL A 87 1.44 15.19 -14.69
N GLU A 88 2.29 15.18 -13.65
CA GLU A 88 3.41 16.15 -13.59
C GLU A 88 4.79 15.54 -13.90
N SER A 89 4.90 14.24 -14.15
CA SER A 89 6.18 13.58 -14.50
C SER A 89 6.55 13.67 -16.00
N SER A 90 5.66 14.18 -16.86
CA SER A 90 5.86 14.21 -18.33
C SER A 90 6.24 15.58 -18.90
N ARG A 91 6.76 16.51 -18.08
CA ARG A 91 7.39 17.75 -18.57
C ARG A 91 8.89 17.76 -18.28
N CYS A 92 9.61 16.93 -19.02
CA CYS A 92 11.01 17.12 -19.35
C CYS A 92 11.17 16.89 -20.85
#